data_AF-A0A7G9TEX6-F1
#
_entry.id   AF-A0A7G9TEX6-F1
#
_cell.length_a   1.000
_cell.length_b   1.000
_cell.length_c   1.000
_cell.angle_alpha   90.00
_cell.angle_beta   90.00
_cell.angle_gamma   90.00
#
_symmetry.space_group_name_H-M   'P 1'
#
loop_
_entity.id
_entity.type
_entity.pdbx_description
1 polymer ?
#
loop_
_entity_poly.entity_id
_entity_poly.type
_entity_poly.pdbx_seq_one_letter_code
_entity_poly.pdbx_strand_id
1 'polypeptide(L)'
;MSSPRIYDLPTRVFHWTFAGLFVAAYTIGSTVDDASPRFVLHMLAGGLLAAAVLLRLVWGVAGTRHARLSDFSLSPAALVGYLRGVLSGQARTWAGHNPASSWAALVMMGLGLGMAATGLAMVAGVAPHAVEEVHEVLANALLAVALLHVAGVLVHVLRHRDALPLSMVTGRKRGIPAGETDVRPHAGVAMAFVAVLVAVGAGVASRYDASRGQVTLFGQTLMLREADEGSGERSGADDEQAEHEAHAREERAEDVPHG
;
A
#
# COMPACT_ATOMS: atom_id res chain seq x y z
N MET A 1 38.95 7.18 0.10
CA MET A 1 38.12 5.97 0.29
C MET A 1 37.24 5.80 -0.93
N SER A 2 37.22 4.63 -1.58
CA SER A 2 36.32 4.37 -2.70
C SER A 2 34.86 4.39 -2.23
N SER A 3 33.96 4.86 -3.08
CA SER A 3 32.52 4.82 -2.85
C SER A 3 31.81 4.24 -4.07
N PRO A 4 31.91 2.92 -4.27
CA PRO A 4 31.27 2.26 -5.40
C PRO A 4 29.75 2.42 -5.31
N ARG A 5 29.08 2.48 -6.46
CA ARG A 5 27.64 2.34 -6.56
C ARG A 5 27.29 0.88 -6.33
N ILE A 6 26.52 0.64 -5.28
CA ILE A 6 26.03 -0.68 -4.87
C ILE A 6 24.60 -0.86 -5.36
N TYR A 7 23.75 0.15 -5.15
CA TYR A 7 22.34 0.09 -5.51
C TYR A 7 22.13 0.79 -6.86
N ASP A 8 21.61 0.04 -7.84
CA ASP A 8 21.19 0.60 -9.12
C ASP A 8 19.96 1.52 -8.99
N LEU A 9 19.64 2.28 -10.04
CA LEU A 9 18.53 3.22 -10.00
C LEU A 9 17.15 2.52 -9.88
N PRO A 10 16.85 1.42 -10.59
CA PRO A 10 15.57 0.72 -10.45
C PRO A 10 15.28 0.25 -9.02
N THR A 11 16.28 -0.27 -8.30
CA THR A 11 16.12 -0.69 -6.90
C THR A 11 15.77 0.48 -5.99
N ARG A 12 16.38 1.64 -6.21
CA ARG A 12 16.12 2.86 -5.41
C ARG A 12 14.76 3.47 -5.73
N VAL A 13 14.39 3.51 -7.01
CA VAL A 13 13.06 3.96 -7.45
C VAL A 13 11.98 3.08 -6.82
N PHE A 14 12.15 1.75 -6.87
CA PHE A 14 11.24 0.84 -6.17
C PHE A 14 11.14 1.15 -4.69
N HIS A 15 12.26 1.27 -3.98
CA HIS A 15 12.26 1.49 -2.54
C HIS A 15 11.45 2.72 -2.14
N TRP A 16 11.71 3.87 -2.76
CA TRP A 16 11.01 5.12 -2.44
C TRP A 16 9.57 5.12 -2.91
N THR A 17 9.27 4.47 -4.05
CA THR A 17 7.90 4.29 -4.53
C THR A 17 7.10 3.43 -3.57
N PHE A 18 7.64 2.27 -3.16
CA PHE A 18 7.00 1.36 -2.22
C PHE A 18 6.73 2.05 -0.87
N ALA A 19 7.74 2.74 -0.32
CA ALA A 19 7.59 3.46 0.94
C ALA A 19 6.53 4.58 0.84
N GLY A 20 6.58 5.39 -0.22
CA GLY A 20 5.62 6.48 -0.43
C GLY A 20 4.19 5.99 -0.64
N LEU A 21 4.01 4.97 -1.47
CA LEU A 21 2.69 4.37 -1.72
C LEU A 21 2.13 3.69 -0.47
N PHE A 22 2.97 3.00 0.32
CA PHE A 22 2.54 2.40 1.57
C PHE A 22 2.07 3.46 2.56
N VAL A 23 2.87 4.52 2.77
CA VAL A 23 2.48 5.63 3.67
C VAL A 23 1.17 6.26 3.20
N ALA A 24 1.04 6.56 1.90
CA ALA A 24 -0.19 7.12 1.34
C ALA A 24 -1.39 6.18 1.56
N ALA A 25 -1.26 4.89 1.20
CA ALA A 25 -2.33 3.91 1.35
C ALA A 25 -2.74 3.73 2.81
N TYR A 26 -1.78 3.59 3.73
CA TYR A 26 -2.05 3.42 5.16
C TYR A 26 -2.71 4.67 5.75
N THR A 27 -2.21 5.87 5.44
CA THR A 27 -2.83 7.12 5.90
C THR A 27 -4.25 7.27 5.39
N ILE A 28 -4.50 7.03 4.11
CA ILE A 28 -5.86 7.12 3.56
C ILE A 28 -6.76 6.07 4.22
N GLY A 29 -6.32 4.81 4.29
CA GLY A 29 -7.10 3.72 4.87
C GLY A 29 -7.39 3.86 6.38
N SER A 30 -6.63 4.69 7.10
CA SER A 30 -6.83 4.93 8.54
C SER A 30 -7.53 6.26 8.86
N THR A 31 -7.70 7.15 7.88
CA THR A 31 -8.23 8.51 8.12
C THR A 31 -9.40 8.90 7.22
N VAL A 32 -9.62 8.17 6.13
CA VAL A 32 -10.69 8.40 5.17
C VAL A 32 -11.68 7.26 5.27
N ASP A 33 -12.94 7.62 5.47
CA ASP A 33 -14.08 6.70 5.45
C ASP A 33 -14.13 5.92 4.12
N ASP A 34 -14.40 4.63 4.18
CA ASP A 34 -14.41 3.73 3.01
C ASP A 34 -15.58 3.99 2.06
N ALA A 35 -16.66 4.59 2.55
CA ALA A 35 -17.76 5.11 1.73
C ALA A 35 -17.39 6.44 1.03
N SER A 36 -16.27 7.08 1.40
CA SER A 36 -15.86 8.34 0.78
C SER A 36 -15.42 8.14 -0.68
N PRO A 37 -15.81 9.03 -1.61
CA PRO A 37 -15.28 9.02 -2.97
C PRO A 37 -13.74 9.14 -3.04
N ARG A 38 -13.11 9.66 -1.98
CA ARG A 38 -11.65 9.78 -1.88
C ARG A 38 -10.96 8.46 -1.58
N PHE A 39 -11.68 7.45 -1.08
CA PHE A 39 -11.14 6.13 -0.76
C PHE A 39 -10.61 5.40 -2.00
N VAL A 40 -11.02 5.82 -3.21
CA VAL A 40 -10.40 5.40 -4.47
C VAL A 40 -8.88 5.58 -4.49
N LEU A 41 -8.36 6.59 -3.79
CA LEU A 41 -6.94 6.85 -3.70
C LEU A 41 -6.21 5.76 -2.89
N HIS A 42 -6.86 5.17 -1.87
CA HIS A 42 -6.33 4.02 -1.15
C HIS A 42 -6.23 2.80 -2.08
N MET A 43 -7.30 2.48 -2.81
CA MET A 43 -7.31 1.37 -3.78
C MET A 43 -6.27 1.56 -4.88
N LEU A 44 -6.15 2.77 -5.42
CA LEU A 44 -5.15 3.12 -6.43
C LEU A 44 -3.72 2.97 -5.89
N ALA A 45 -3.47 3.47 -4.67
CA ALA A 45 -2.16 3.34 -4.03
C ALA A 45 -1.80 1.87 -3.79
N GLY A 46 -2.75 1.05 -3.33
CA GLY A 46 -2.58 -0.40 -3.16
C GLY A 46 -2.27 -1.11 -4.49
N GLY A 47 -3.01 -0.79 -5.55
CA GLY A 47 -2.77 -1.34 -6.89
C GLY A 47 -1.41 -0.95 -7.47
N LEU A 48 -0.99 0.30 -7.31
CA LEU A 48 0.34 0.76 -7.71
C LEU A 48 1.45 0.13 -6.87
N LEU A 49 1.22 -0.09 -5.57
CA LEU A 49 2.16 -0.78 -4.69
C LEU A 49 2.35 -2.23 -5.16
N ALA A 50 1.26 -2.91 -5.50
CA ALA A 50 1.31 -4.27 -6.07
C ALA A 50 2.13 -4.30 -7.37
N ALA A 51 1.85 -3.38 -8.31
CA ALA A 51 2.60 -3.26 -9.56
C ALA A 51 4.09 -2.99 -9.31
N ALA A 52 4.43 -2.14 -8.33
CA ALA A 52 5.81 -1.86 -7.95
C ALA A 52 6.52 -3.12 -7.41
N VAL A 53 5.85 -3.91 -6.58
CA VAL A 53 6.43 -5.18 -6.08
C VAL A 53 6.64 -6.17 -7.22
N LEU A 54 5.69 -6.31 -8.16
CA LEU A 54 5.85 -7.20 -9.31
C LEU A 54 7.05 -6.81 -10.18
N LEU A 55 7.19 -5.53 -10.50
CA LEU A 55 8.35 -5.01 -11.25
C LEU A 55 9.66 -5.23 -10.48
N ARG A 56 9.63 -5.10 -9.16
CA ARG A 56 10.79 -5.40 -8.30
C ARG A 56 11.15 -6.88 -8.29
N LEU A 57 10.18 -7.80 -8.33
CA LEU A 57 10.45 -9.23 -8.42
C LEU A 57 11.11 -9.58 -9.76
N VAL A 58 10.62 -9.02 -10.88
CA VAL A 58 11.24 -9.16 -12.20
C VAL A 58 12.69 -8.64 -12.17
N TRP A 59 12.90 -7.43 -11.63
CA TRP A 59 14.25 -6.88 -11.47
C TRP A 59 15.11 -7.67 -10.48
N GLY A 60 14.49 -8.34 -9.50
CA GLY A 60 15.15 -9.23 -8.54
C GLY A 60 15.67 -10.53 -9.11
N VAL A 61 15.30 -10.88 -10.34
CA VAL A 61 15.84 -12.03 -11.08
C VAL A 61 16.85 -11.56 -12.13
N ALA A 62 16.49 -10.56 -12.94
CA ALA A 62 17.29 -10.12 -14.08
C ALA A 62 18.33 -9.03 -13.76
N GLY A 63 18.17 -8.31 -12.65
CA GLY A 63 18.91 -7.10 -12.34
C GLY A 63 20.37 -7.30 -11.95
N THR A 64 20.93 -6.23 -11.39
CA THR A 64 22.34 -6.17 -10.97
C THR A 64 22.62 -7.07 -9.77
N ARG A 65 23.90 -7.36 -9.49
CA ARG A 65 24.35 -8.24 -8.41
C ARG A 65 23.57 -8.04 -7.11
N HIS A 66 23.52 -6.81 -6.61
CA HIS A 66 22.88 -6.47 -5.34
C HIS A 66 21.37 -6.19 -5.43
N ALA A 67 20.81 -6.16 -6.64
CA ALA A 67 19.36 -6.13 -6.85
C ALA A 67 18.74 -7.54 -6.79
N ARG A 68 19.53 -8.58 -7.07
CA ARG A 68 19.04 -9.96 -7.14
C ARG A 68 18.60 -10.49 -5.79
N LEU A 69 17.48 -11.21 -5.77
CA LEU A 69 16.99 -11.89 -4.56
C LEU A 69 17.97 -12.97 -4.09
N SER A 70 18.78 -13.54 -4.99
CA SER A 70 19.83 -14.51 -4.64
C SER A 70 21.01 -13.91 -3.87
N ASP A 71 21.20 -12.58 -3.89
CA ASP A 71 22.24 -11.89 -3.10
C ASP A 71 21.77 -11.64 -1.66
N PHE A 72 20.50 -11.90 -1.34
CA PHE A 72 19.94 -11.64 -0.03
C PHE A 72 20.44 -12.66 0.99
N SER A 73 20.90 -12.17 2.14
CA SER A 73 21.36 -13.04 3.21
C SER A 73 20.19 -13.45 4.11
N LEU A 74 19.58 -14.58 3.77
CA LEU A 74 18.36 -15.10 4.43
C LEU A 74 18.65 -16.15 5.52
N SER A 75 19.86 -16.15 6.06
CA SER A 75 20.19 -17.03 7.18
C SER A 75 19.66 -16.44 8.50
N PRO A 76 18.80 -17.15 9.26
CA PRO A 76 18.35 -16.69 10.57
C PRO A 76 19.52 -16.48 11.55
N ALA A 77 20.53 -17.35 11.49
CA ALA A 77 21.74 -17.21 12.31
C ALA A 77 22.52 -15.93 11.95
N ALA A 78 22.62 -15.59 10.66
CA ALA A 78 23.25 -14.35 10.22
C ALA A 78 22.46 -13.11 10.66
N LEU A 79 21.13 -13.18 10.70
CA LEU A 79 20.28 -12.12 11.24
C LEU A 79 20.54 -11.88 12.73
N VAL A 80 20.50 -12.95 13.54
CA VAL A 80 20.76 -12.84 14.99
C VAL A 80 22.18 -12.33 15.24
N GLY A 81 23.17 -12.83 14.50
CA GLY A 81 24.55 -12.36 14.58
C GLY A 81 24.68 -10.88 14.20
N TYR A 82 23.98 -10.43 13.15
CA TYR A 82 23.94 -9.04 12.74
C TYR A 82 23.38 -8.14 13.85
N LEU A 83 22.21 -8.48 14.39
CA LEU A 83 21.55 -7.69 15.43
C LEU A 83 22.42 -7.58 16.69
N ARG A 84 23.02 -8.69 17.13
CA ARG A 84 23.98 -8.68 18.25
C ARG A 84 25.21 -7.81 17.94
N GLY A 85 25.76 -7.91 16.73
CA GLY A 85 26.92 -7.13 16.29
C GLY A 85 26.64 -5.63 16.23
N VAL A 86 25.43 -5.23 15.81
CA VAL A 86 25.01 -3.82 15.81
C VAL A 86 24.89 -3.28 17.24
N LEU A 87 24.37 -4.08 18.17
CA LEU A 87 24.25 -3.71 19.58
C LEU A 87 25.61 -3.64 20.29
N SER A 88 26.55 -4.52 19.94
CA SER A 88 27.91 -4.56 20.51
C SER A 88 28.91 -3.60 19.84
N GLY A 89 28.52 -2.93 18.74
CA GLY A 89 29.39 -2.03 17.99
C GLY A 89 30.45 -2.72 17.12
N GLN A 90 30.32 -4.03 16.87
CA GLN A 90 31.24 -4.84 16.06
C GLN A 90 30.62 -5.29 14.74
N ALA A 91 29.69 -4.52 14.16
CA ALA A 91 29.01 -4.96 12.96
C ALA A 91 30.01 -5.11 11.79
N ARG A 92 29.96 -6.26 11.12
CA ARG A 92 30.72 -6.48 9.88
C ARG A 92 30.23 -5.49 8.81
N THR A 93 31.08 -5.16 7.85
CA THR A 93 30.66 -4.36 6.69
C THR A 93 30.09 -5.28 5.61
N TRP A 94 28.83 -5.09 5.23
CA TRP A 94 28.22 -5.76 4.07
C TRP A 94 28.31 -4.85 2.84
N ALA A 95 28.72 -5.37 1.68
CA ALA A 95 28.72 -4.58 0.43
C ALA A 95 27.28 -4.26 0.00
N GLY A 96 26.46 -5.29 -0.23
CA GLY A 96 25.03 -5.18 -0.56
C GLY A 96 24.13 -5.07 0.67
N HIS A 97 23.02 -5.80 0.65
CA HIS A 97 22.09 -5.90 1.77
C HIS A 97 22.73 -6.65 2.94
N ASN A 98 22.59 -6.10 4.15
CA ASN A 98 22.87 -6.86 5.36
C ASN A 98 21.71 -7.84 5.66
N PRO A 99 21.89 -8.83 6.55
CA PRO A 99 20.84 -9.79 6.87
C PRO A 99 19.52 -9.15 7.32
N ALA A 100 19.56 -8.13 8.18
CA ALA A 100 18.34 -7.44 8.63
C ALA A 100 17.59 -6.76 7.48
N SER A 101 18.30 -6.05 6.61
CA SER A 101 17.71 -5.40 5.43
C SER A 101 17.19 -6.42 4.39
N SER A 102 17.82 -7.59 4.29
CA SER A 102 17.39 -8.68 3.40
C SER A 102 16.06 -9.26 3.87
N TRP A 103 15.95 -9.56 5.17
CA TRP A 103 14.71 -10.03 5.79
C TRP A 103 13.61 -8.97 5.73
N ALA A 104 13.92 -7.72 6.08
CA ALA A 104 12.95 -6.63 6.02
C ALA A 104 12.40 -6.46 4.60
N ALA A 105 13.26 -6.44 3.57
CA ALA A 105 12.81 -6.32 2.18
C ALA A 105 11.86 -7.47 1.77
N LEU A 106 12.19 -8.72 2.08
CA LEU A 106 11.32 -9.86 1.74
C LEU A 106 10.00 -9.84 2.48
N VAL A 107 10.03 -9.60 3.80
CA VAL A 107 8.82 -9.57 4.62
C VAL A 107 7.91 -8.43 4.18
N MET A 108 8.45 -7.23 3.96
CA MET A 108 7.65 -6.09 3.50
C MET A 108 7.07 -6.31 2.09
N MET A 109 7.83 -6.88 1.15
CA MET A 109 7.30 -7.23 -0.17
C MET A 109 6.22 -8.31 -0.09
N GLY A 110 6.42 -9.33 0.76
CA GLY A 110 5.44 -10.40 0.98
C GLY A 110 4.13 -9.88 1.58
N LEU A 111 4.22 -9.05 2.63
CA LEU A 111 3.05 -8.38 3.21
C LEU A 111 2.38 -7.44 2.20
N GLY A 112 3.16 -6.72 1.39
CA GLY A 112 2.65 -5.90 0.28
C GLY A 112 1.83 -6.69 -0.73
N LEU A 113 2.30 -7.88 -1.11
CA LEU A 113 1.54 -8.79 -1.99
C LEU A 113 0.30 -9.37 -1.29
N GLY A 114 0.40 -9.68 0.01
CA GLY A 114 -0.74 -10.12 0.81
C GLY A 114 -1.86 -9.09 0.85
N MET A 115 -1.53 -7.83 1.14
CA MET A 115 -2.49 -6.72 1.10
C MET A 115 -3.09 -6.52 -0.30
N ALA A 116 -2.28 -6.65 -1.35
CA ALA A 116 -2.79 -6.55 -2.72
C ALA A 116 -3.79 -7.68 -3.04
N ALA A 117 -3.51 -8.91 -2.57
CA ALA A 117 -4.40 -10.05 -2.76
C ALA A 117 -5.70 -9.89 -1.97
N THR A 118 -5.64 -9.49 -0.70
CA THR A 118 -6.84 -9.26 0.11
C THR A 118 -7.64 -8.06 -0.39
N GLY A 119 -6.98 -6.97 -0.82
CA GLY A 119 -7.64 -5.83 -1.44
C GLY A 119 -8.41 -6.21 -2.71
N LEU A 120 -7.80 -7.03 -3.58
CA LEU A 120 -8.48 -7.55 -4.78
C LEU A 120 -9.64 -8.48 -4.42
N ALA A 121 -9.49 -9.32 -3.40
CA ALA A 121 -10.56 -10.21 -2.94
C ALA A 121 -11.76 -9.45 -2.37
N MET A 122 -11.54 -8.36 -1.63
CA MET A 122 -12.63 -7.48 -1.16
C MET A 122 -13.37 -6.82 -2.34
N VAL A 123 -12.63 -6.29 -3.32
CA VAL A 123 -13.23 -5.73 -4.55
C VAL A 123 -14.05 -6.78 -5.30
N ALA A 124 -13.58 -8.03 -5.33
CA ALA A 124 -14.28 -9.15 -5.96
C ALA A 124 -15.50 -9.66 -5.18
N GLY A 125 -15.78 -9.13 -3.97
CA GLY A 125 -16.88 -9.56 -3.11
C GLY A 125 -16.65 -10.93 -2.44
N VAL A 126 -15.41 -11.40 -2.36
CA VAL A 126 -15.07 -12.70 -1.75
C VAL A 126 -14.95 -12.53 -0.24
N ALA A 127 -15.95 -13.01 0.51
CA ALA A 127 -15.97 -13.02 1.98
C ALA A 127 -15.47 -11.69 2.62
N PRO A 128 -16.05 -10.53 2.25
CA PRO A 128 -15.46 -9.21 2.46
C PRO A 128 -15.08 -8.95 3.92
N HIS A 129 -15.95 -9.25 4.89
CA HIS A 129 -15.65 -9.01 6.32
C HIS A 129 -14.44 -9.79 6.84
N ALA A 130 -14.32 -11.07 6.50
CA ALA A 130 -13.17 -11.87 6.93
C ALA A 130 -11.87 -11.43 6.24
N VAL A 131 -11.96 -11.04 4.96
CA VAL A 131 -10.80 -10.57 4.19
C VAL A 131 -10.37 -9.18 4.65
N GLU A 132 -11.30 -8.33 5.06
CA GLU A 132 -11.06 -7.00 5.64
C GLU A 132 -10.25 -7.11 6.93
N GLU A 133 -10.66 -7.97 7.87
CA GLU A 133 -9.88 -8.25 9.09
C GLU A 133 -8.45 -8.70 8.77
N VAL A 134 -8.29 -9.61 7.79
CA VAL A 134 -6.96 -10.05 7.34
C VAL A 134 -6.18 -8.89 6.71
N HIS A 135 -6.83 -8.04 5.91
CA HIS A 135 -6.19 -6.87 5.30
C HIS A 135 -5.68 -5.90 6.36
N GLU A 136 -6.47 -5.62 7.39
CA GLU A 136 -6.09 -4.76 8.52
C GLU A 136 -4.89 -5.34 9.29
N VAL A 137 -4.93 -6.64 9.61
CA VAL A 137 -3.83 -7.34 10.29
C VAL A 137 -2.54 -7.26 9.46
N LEU A 138 -2.62 -7.47 8.15
CA LEU A 138 -1.47 -7.36 7.25
C LEU A 138 -0.94 -5.93 7.17
N ALA A 139 -1.81 -4.92 7.13
CA ALA A 139 -1.44 -3.51 7.10
C ALA A 139 -0.70 -3.10 8.39
N ASN A 140 -1.22 -3.50 9.56
CA ASN A 140 -0.59 -3.23 10.85
C ASN A 140 0.72 -4.01 11.03
N ALA A 141 0.79 -5.25 10.55
CA ALA A 141 2.03 -6.02 10.53
C ALA A 141 3.09 -5.34 9.64
N LEU A 142 2.69 -4.83 8.47
CA LEU A 142 3.61 -4.12 7.58
C LEU A 142 4.07 -2.80 8.21
N LEU A 143 3.19 -2.05 8.86
CA LEU A 143 3.56 -0.85 9.61
C LEU A 143 4.60 -1.18 10.69
N ALA A 144 4.36 -2.23 11.50
CA ALA A 144 5.27 -2.65 12.54
C ALA A 144 6.66 -2.99 11.98
N VAL A 145 6.72 -3.76 10.89
CA VAL A 145 7.99 -4.12 10.22
C VAL A 145 8.67 -2.88 9.62
N ALA A 146 7.92 -1.96 9.03
CA ALA A 146 8.46 -0.70 8.49
C ALA A 146 9.06 0.18 9.60
N LEU A 147 8.38 0.31 10.75
CA LEU A 147 8.90 1.03 11.91
C LEU A 147 10.17 0.37 12.46
N LEU A 148 10.19 -0.96 12.60
CA LEU A 148 11.38 -1.71 13.00
C LEU A 148 12.54 -1.53 12.01
N HIS A 149 12.25 -1.51 10.71
CA HIS A 149 13.23 -1.25 9.67
C HIS A 149 13.86 0.14 9.83
N VAL A 150 13.03 1.20 9.95
CA VAL A 150 13.50 2.58 10.13
C VAL A 150 14.29 2.72 11.44
N ALA A 151 13.82 2.12 12.54
CA ALA A 151 14.52 2.11 13.82
C ALA A 151 15.88 1.41 13.70
N GLY A 152 15.96 0.28 13.00
CA GLY A 152 17.21 -0.44 12.74
C GLY A 152 18.21 0.40 11.93
N VAL A 153 17.72 1.13 10.92
CA VAL A 153 18.55 2.08 10.15
C VAL A 153 19.07 3.19 11.06
N LEU A 154 18.22 3.78 11.91
CA LEU A 154 18.62 4.84 12.83
C LEU A 154 19.67 4.36 13.84
N VAL A 155 19.46 3.20 14.46
CA VAL A 155 20.43 2.59 15.39
C VAL A 155 21.77 2.35 14.69
N HIS A 156 21.76 1.86 13.45
CA HIS A 156 22.99 1.66 12.69
C HIS A 156 23.72 2.97 12.42
N VAL A 157 23.01 4.01 11.96
CA VAL A 157 23.57 5.34 11.69
C VAL A 157 24.20 5.93 12.96
N LEU A 158 23.51 5.84 14.10
CA LEU A 158 24.00 6.38 15.37
C LEU A 158 25.22 5.62 15.90
N ARG A 159 25.23 4.29 15.79
CA ARG A 159 26.31 3.44 16.31
C ARG A 159 27.56 3.45 15.43
N HIS A 160 27.39 3.40 14.10
CA HIS A 160 28.49 3.25 13.16
C HIS A 160 28.89 4.56 12.48
N ARG A 161 28.16 5.66 12.74
CA ARG A 161 28.35 6.99 12.12
C ARG A 161 28.41 6.93 10.58
N ASP A 162 27.66 5.99 10.02
CA ASP A 162 27.59 5.74 8.59
C ASP A 162 26.35 6.37 7.97
N ALA A 163 26.51 6.93 6.78
CA ALA A 163 25.42 7.52 6.01
C ALA A 163 24.63 6.47 5.20
N LEU A 164 24.17 5.39 5.86
CA LEU A 164 23.40 4.31 5.23
C LEU A 164 22.17 4.80 4.45
N PRO A 165 21.31 5.70 4.99
CA PRO A 165 20.16 6.22 4.26
C PRO A 165 20.56 6.90 2.94
N LEU A 166 21.72 7.55 2.93
CA LEU A 166 22.24 8.24 1.75
C LEU A 166 22.57 7.28 0.60
N SER A 167 22.84 6.01 0.89
CA SER A 167 23.07 5.00 -0.15
C SER A 167 21.81 4.66 -0.93
N MET A 168 20.61 4.83 -0.35
CA MET A 168 19.34 4.66 -1.07
C MET A 168 18.96 5.89 -1.90
N VAL A 169 19.59 7.03 -1.68
CA VAL A 169 19.44 8.23 -2.52
C VAL A 169 20.49 8.22 -3.64
N THR A 170 21.76 8.15 -3.26
CA THR A 170 22.90 8.26 -4.18
C THR A 170 23.24 6.96 -4.89
N GLY A 171 22.80 5.82 -4.37
CA GLY A 171 23.23 4.48 -4.79
C GLY A 171 24.62 4.08 -4.32
N ARG A 172 25.37 5.00 -3.69
CA ARG A 172 26.78 4.81 -3.34
C ARG A 172 26.94 4.52 -1.86
N LYS A 173 27.85 3.60 -1.54
CA LYS A 173 28.19 3.21 -0.17
C LYS A 173 29.64 3.57 0.13
N ARG A 174 29.92 4.03 1.34
CA ARG A 174 31.28 4.38 1.80
C ARG A 174 31.82 3.22 2.65
N GLY A 175 33.15 3.13 2.79
CA GLY A 175 33.77 2.15 3.69
C GLY A 175 33.71 0.70 3.21
N ILE A 176 33.53 0.47 1.90
CA ILE A 176 33.57 -0.88 1.31
C ILE A 176 35.04 -1.28 1.04
N PRO A 177 35.47 -2.51 1.42
CA PRO A 177 36.81 -3.02 1.13
C PRO A 177 37.17 -2.97 -0.36
N ALA A 178 38.48 -2.88 -0.66
CA ALA A 178 38.98 -2.86 -2.04
C ALA A 178 38.59 -4.14 -2.79
N GLY A 179 38.02 -4.00 -4.00
CA GLY A 179 37.62 -5.12 -4.86
C GLY A 179 36.14 -5.10 -5.28
N GLU A 180 35.29 -4.30 -4.64
CA GLU A 180 33.89 -4.14 -5.06
C GLU A 180 33.78 -3.23 -6.30
N THR A 181 32.99 -3.65 -7.29
CA THR A 181 32.91 -2.98 -8.60
C THR A 181 31.70 -2.04 -8.69
N ASP A 182 31.83 -0.94 -9.45
CA ASP A 182 30.73 0.01 -9.64
C ASP A 182 29.59 -0.64 -10.44
N VAL A 183 28.41 -0.69 -9.84
CA VAL A 183 27.21 -1.17 -10.54
C VAL A 183 26.72 -0.09 -11.51
N ARG A 184 26.41 -0.49 -12.75
CA ARG A 184 25.78 0.40 -13.74
C ARG A 184 24.42 0.91 -13.21
N PRO A 185 24.06 2.17 -13.44
CA PRO A 185 22.85 2.75 -12.87
C PRO A 185 21.55 2.22 -13.48
N HIS A 186 21.56 1.69 -14.72
CA HIS A 186 20.38 1.19 -15.43
C HIS A 186 19.22 2.20 -15.51
N ALA A 187 19.55 3.45 -15.88
CA ALA A 187 18.57 4.54 -15.93
C ALA A 187 17.39 4.28 -16.89
N GLY A 188 17.64 3.65 -18.04
CA GLY A 188 16.59 3.24 -18.98
C GLY A 188 15.54 2.30 -18.36
N VAL A 189 15.99 1.34 -17.53
CA VAL A 189 15.08 0.43 -16.83
C VAL A 189 14.30 1.17 -15.74
N ALA A 190 14.94 2.10 -15.03
CA ALA A 190 14.25 2.92 -14.03
C ALA A 190 13.16 3.80 -14.66
N MET A 191 13.44 4.40 -15.83
CA MET A 191 12.44 5.14 -16.59
C MET A 191 11.30 4.23 -17.05
N ALA A 192 11.60 3.02 -17.53
CA ALA A 192 10.57 2.04 -17.90
C ALA A 192 9.70 1.65 -16.69
N PHE A 193 10.31 1.46 -15.51
CA PHE A 193 9.58 1.21 -14.26
C PHE A 193 8.58 2.34 -13.98
N VAL A 194 9.06 3.58 -13.93
CA VAL A 194 8.19 4.76 -13.71
C VAL A 194 7.11 4.86 -14.77
N ALA A 195 7.45 4.64 -16.05
CA ALA A 195 6.48 4.69 -17.14
C ALA A 195 5.38 3.63 -16.99
N VAL A 196 5.72 2.40 -16.57
CA VAL A 196 4.72 1.35 -16.31
C VAL A 196 3.82 1.76 -15.15
N LEU A 197 4.37 2.30 -14.05
CA LEU A 197 3.56 2.75 -12.91
C LEU A 197 2.62 3.90 -13.29
N VAL A 198 3.12 4.88 -14.05
CA VAL A 198 2.31 6.00 -14.56
C VAL A 198 1.23 5.49 -15.51
N ALA A 199 1.55 4.54 -16.41
CA ALA A 199 0.58 3.96 -17.33
C ALA A 199 -0.51 3.17 -16.60
N VAL A 200 -0.15 2.38 -15.57
CA VAL A 200 -1.11 1.67 -14.71
C VAL A 200 -2.00 2.68 -13.98
N GLY A 201 -1.40 3.70 -13.36
CA GLY A 201 -2.12 4.73 -12.63
C GLY A 201 -3.08 5.53 -13.51
N ALA A 202 -2.62 5.97 -14.69
CA ALA A 202 -3.44 6.66 -15.68
C ALA A 202 -4.54 5.76 -16.26
N GLY A 203 -4.24 4.48 -16.49
CA GLY A 203 -5.20 3.49 -16.96
C GLY A 203 -6.34 3.25 -15.96
N VAL A 204 -6.05 3.30 -14.65
CA VAL A 204 -7.08 3.25 -13.60
C VAL A 204 -7.82 4.58 -13.49
N ALA A 205 -7.10 5.71 -13.45
CA ALA A 205 -7.69 7.04 -13.29
C ALA A 205 -8.62 7.44 -14.46
N SER A 206 -8.28 7.06 -15.70
CA SER A 206 -9.13 7.29 -16.88
C SER A 206 -10.44 6.49 -16.87
N ARG A 207 -10.55 5.48 -15.99
CA ARG A 207 -11.76 4.68 -15.78
C ARG A 207 -12.53 5.09 -14.52
N TYR A 208 -12.10 6.17 -13.87
CA TYR A 208 -12.83 6.78 -12.76
C TYR A 208 -13.89 7.72 -13.30
N ASP A 209 -15.15 7.43 -13.01
CA ASP A 209 -16.27 8.30 -13.29
C ASP A 209 -16.58 9.15 -12.05
N ALA A 210 -16.03 10.36 -12.03
CA ALA A 210 -16.22 11.33 -10.95
C ALA A 210 -17.68 11.79 -10.82
N SER A 211 -18.50 11.66 -11.87
CA SER A 211 -19.91 12.07 -11.86
C SER A 211 -20.81 11.06 -11.15
N ARG A 212 -20.40 9.79 -11.11
CA ARG A 212 -21.13 8.69 -10.45
C ARG A 212 -20.47 8.20 -9.17
N GLY A 213 -19.27 8.70 -8.84
CA GLY A 213 -18.47 8.15 -7.76
C GLY A 213 -18.17 6.68 -8.00
N GLN A 214 -17.83 6.30 -9.23
CA GLN A 214 -17.62 4.89 -9.60
C GLN A 214 -16.23 4.69 -10.21
N VAL A 215 -15.58 3.59 -9.86
CA VAL A 215 -14.44 3.07 -10.64
C VAL A 215 -14.84 1.73 -11.22
N THR A 216 -14.65 1.57 -12.53
CA THR A 216 -14.67 0.26 -13.16
C THR A 216 -13.27 -0.33 -13.16
N LEU A 217 -12.98 -1.21 -12.20
CA LEU A 217 -11.74 -1.97 -12.10
C LEU A 217 -12.03 -3.42 -12.46
N PHE A 218 -11.29 -3.97 -13.44
CA PHE A 218 -11.40 -5.37 -13.87
C PHE A 218 -12.81 -5.84 -14.28
N GLY A 219 -13.65 -4.92 -14.79
CA GLY A 219 -15.02 -5.24 -15.22
C GLY A 219 -16.05 -5.23 -14.09
N GLN A 220 -15.64 -4.89 -12.86
CA GLN A 220 -16.56 -4.65 -11.74
C GLN A 220 -16.63 -3.16 -11.44
N THR A 221 -17.85 -2.69 -11.20
CA THR A 221 -18.15 -1.28 -10.90
C THR A 221 -18.35 -1.15 -9.40
N LEU A 222 -17.44 -0.45 -8.73
CA LEU A 222 -17.58 -0.10 -7.31
C LEU A 222 -18.45 1.14 -7.20
N MET A 223 -19.59 1.04 -6.54
CA MET A 223 -20.46 2.16 -6.16
C MET A 223 -19.88 2.84 -4.92
N LEU A 224 -19.40 4.08 -5.02
CA LEU A 224 -18.84 4.86 -3.90
C LEU A 224 -19.71 6.08 -3.53
N ARG A 225 -20.99 6.06 -3.89
CA ARG A 225 -21.99 7.02 -3.44
C ARG A 225 -23.11 6.21 -2.83
N GLU A 226 -23.29 6.30 -1.51
CA GLU A 226 -24.62 6.07 -0.95
C GLU A 226 -25.56 6.88 -1.83
N ALA A 227 -26.60 6.24 -2.38
CA ALA A 227 -27.74 7.01 -2.82
C ALA A 227 -28.04 7.95 -1.66
N ASP A 228 -28.00 9.27 -1.88
CA ASP A 228 -28.63 10.18 -0.94
C ASP A 228 -30.01 9.56 -0.69
N GLU A 229 -30.25 9.00 0.48
CA GLU A 229 -31.60 8.86 1.01
C GLU A 229 -32.09 10.26 1.42
N GLY A 230 -31.92 11.21 0.50
CA GLY A 230 -32.60 12.50 0.44
C GLY A 230 -33.86 12.35 -0.42
N SER A 231 -34.70 11.37 -0.10
CA SER A 231 -36.11 11.35 -0.46
C SER A 231 -36.88 10.31 0.37
N GLY A 232 -36.75 10.37 1.69
CA GLY A 232 -37.53 9.57 2.64
C GLY A 232 -38.56 10.38 3.45
N GLU A 233 -38.50 11.71 3.45
CA GLU A 233 -39.56 12.55 4.01
C GLU A 233 -40.69 12.74 2.99
N ARG A 234 -41.37 11.64 2.67
CA ARG A 234 -42.67 11.68 1.98
C ARG A 234 -43.63 10.57 2.41
N SER A 235 -43.38 9.94 3.56
CA SER A 235 -44.25 8.88 4.09
C SER A 235 -44.96 9.24 5.41
N GLY A 236 -44.85 10.48 5.89
CA GLY A 236 -45.57 10.92 7.11
C GLY A 236 -46.82 11.76 6.82
N ALA A 237 -46.75 12.65 5.81
CA ALA A 237 -47.85 13.57 5.50
C ALA A 237 -49.03 12.88 4.79
N ASP A 238 -48.74 11.86 3.98
CA ASP A 238 -49.77 11.12 3.25
C ASP A 238 -50.52 10.14 4.18
N ASP A 239 -49.85 9.59 5.20
CA ASP A 239 -50.49 8.74 6.22
C ASP A 239 -51.34 9.57 7.19
N GLU A 240 -50.88 10.75 7.63
CA GLU A 240 -51.70 11.64 8.47
C GLU A 240 -52.92 12.20 7.71
N GLN A 241 -52.80 12.48 6.40
CA GLN A 241 -53.95 12.87 5.58
C GLN A 241 -54.91 11.71 5.32
N ALA A 242 -54.40 10.49 5.12
CA ALA A 242 -55.24 9.30 4.94
C ALA A 242 -56.00 8.94 6.23
N GLU A 243 -55.38 9.06 7.40
CA GLU A 243 -56.04 8.86 8.70
C GLU A 243 -57.08 9.95 8.99
N HIS A 244 -56.78 11.23 8.69
CA HIS A 244 -57.75 12.31 8.84
C HIS A 244 -58.95 12.18 7.89
N GLU A 245 -58.74 11.74 6.64
CA GLU A 245 -59.84 11.48 5.70
C GLU A 245 -60.66 10.24 6.06
N ALA A 246 -60.04 9.22 6.66
CA ALA A 246 -60.73 8.03 7.16
C ALA A 246 -61.64 8.39 8.35
N HIS A 247 -61.13 9.13 9.34
CA HIS A 247 -61.92 9.59 10.48
C HIS A 247 -63.08 10.52 10.06
N ALA A 248 -62.85 11.43 9.11
CA ALA A 248 -63.91 12.32 8.61
C ALA A 248 -65.00 11.59 7.81
N ARG A 249 -64.71 10.42 7.23
CA ARG A 249 -65.69 9.56 6.55
C ARG A 249 -66.52 8.74 7.53
N GLU A 250 -65.93 8.32 8.65
CA GLU A 250 -66.61 7.56 9.69
C GLU A 250 -67.62 8.42 10.46
N GLU A 251 -67.25 9.66 10.83
CA GLU A 251 -68.19 10.62 11.44
C GLU A 251 -69.36 11.00 10.51
N ARG A 252 -69.14 11.04 9.19
CA ARG A 252 -70.21 11.31 8.20
C ARG A 252 -71.15 10.14 7.98
N ALA A 253 -70.76 8.92 8.36
CA ALA A 253 -71.57 7.72 8.22
C ALA A 253 -72.48 7.49 9.43
N GLU A 254 -72.11 7.99 10.62
CA GLU A 254 -72.94 7.93 11.83
C GLU A 254 -74.09 8.96 11.84
N ASP A 255 -74.00 10.04 11.06
CA ASP A 255 -74.99 11.13 11.05
C ASP A 255 -76.11 10.95 10.01
N VAL A 256 -76.34 9.71 9.55
CA VAL A 256 -77.48 9.39 8.67
C VAL A 256 -78.73 9.19 9.52
N PRO A 257 -79.76 10.07 9.43
CA PRO A 257 -80.97 9.90 10.22
C PRO A 257 -81.71 8.66 9.72
N HIS A 258 -81.93 7.69 10.61
CA HIS A 258 -82.95 6.67 10.42
C HIS A 258 -84.32 7.34 10.47
N GLY A 259 -84.83 7.73 9.29
CA GLY A 259 -86.24 8.09 9.08
C GLY A 259 -87.12 6.85 8.98
#